data_AF-A0A6I1F757-F1
#
_entry.id   AF-A0A6I1F757-F1
#
_cell.length_a   1.000
_cell.length_b   1.000
_cell.length_c   1.000
_cell.angle_alpha   90.00
_cell.angle_beta   90.00
_cell.angle_gamma   90.00
#
_symmetry.space_group_name_H-M   'P 1'
#
loop_
_entity.id
_entity.type
_entity.pdbx_description
1 polymer ?
#
loop_
_entity_poly.entity_id
_entity_poly.type
_entity_poly.pdbx_seq_one_letter_code
_entity_poly.pdbx_strand_id
1 'polypeptide(L)'
;MITGLIVAFISGSLVGIQNIFNNRVNQKAGLWATTTLVLALGFVASFILGVITEGTALFHLENMHTGYWFSGIIGVGVVVCMTTGIKALGATYAVSISLSAQLIFALLFDSIGLLGLEKVPFSPKQLIGVVVIIGGILVFKMGGKQEQAQPIKELARK
;
A
#
# COMPACT_ATOMS: atom_id res chain seq x y z
N MET A 1 -0.16 -0.86 -23.11
CA MET A 1 0.24 -2.03 -22.30
C MET A 1 1.58 -1.81 -21.58
N ILE A 2 2.68 -1.54 -22.30
CA ILE A 2 4.03 -1.37 -21.71
C ILE A 2 4.08 -0.22 -20.69
N THR A 3 3.53 0.96 -21.01
CA THR A 3 3.48 2.12 -20.09
C THR A 3 2.79 1.77 -18.77
N GLY A 4 1.69 1.01 -18.83
CA GLY A 4 0.96 0.58 -17.64
C GLY A 4 1.79 -0.35 -16.73
N LEU A 5 2.55 -1.27 -17.32
CA LEU A 5 3.47 -2.14 -16.57
C LEU A 5 4.57 -1.34 -15.87
N ILE A 6 5.16 -0.36 -16.57
CA ILE A 6 6.21 0.50 -16.02
C ILE A 6 5.67 1.34 -14.85
N VAL A 7 4.50 1.98 -15.03
CA VAL A 7 3.89 2.81 -13.98
C VAL A 7 3.47 1.95 -12.77
N ALA A 8 2.95 0.74 -12.98
CA ALA A 8 2.61 -0.17 -11.89
C ALA A 8 3.86 -0.61 -11.10
N PHE A 9 4.98 -0.89 -11.78
CA PHE A 9 6.25 -1.21 -11.14
C PHE A 9 6.80 -0.04 -10.31
N ILE A 10 6.74 1.18 -10.86
CA ILE A 10 7.13 2.41 -10.15
C ILE A 10 6.23 2.61 -8.92
N SER A 11 4.91 2.41 -9.06
CA SER A 11 3.96 2.51 -7.96
C SER A 11 4.33 1.59 -6.79
N GLY A 12 4.59 0.31 -7.05
CA GLY A 12 5.03 -0.64 -6.01
C GLY A 12 6.34 -0.21 -5.33
N SER A 13 7.29 0.35 -6.08
CA SER A 13 8.54 0.87 -5.54
C SER A 13 8.31 2.08 -4.62
N LEU A 14 7.45 3.02 -5.02
CA LEU A 14 7.08 4.19 -4.23
C LEU A 14 6.34 3.81 -2.95
N VAL A 15 5.47 2.79 -2.99
CA VAL A 15 4.79 2.26 -1.80
C VAL A 15 5.80 1.73 -0.79
N GLY A 16 6.84 1.03 -1.23
CA GLY A 16 7.94 0.57 -0.37
C GLY A 16 8.66 1.73 0.33
N ILE A 17 9.01 2.78 -0.41
CA ILE A 17 9.66 3.98 0.14
C ILE A 17 8.75 4.69 1.14
N GLN A 18 7.48 4.89 0.79
CA GLN A 18 6.49 5.52 1.67
C GLN A 18 6.35 4.75 2.98
N ASN A 19 6.30 3.42 2.94
CA ASN A 19 6.22 2.58 4.14
C ASN A 19 7.45 2.75 5.05
N ILE A 20 8.65 2.86 4.48
CA ILE A 20 9.88 3.13 5.24
C ILE A 20 9.78 4.50 5.92
N PHE A 21 9.39 5.54 5.18
CA PHE A 21 9.29 6.89 5.72
C PHE A 21 8.22 6.99 6.80
N ASN A 22 7.02 6.45 6.57
CA ASN A 22 5.95 6.42 7.55
C ASN A 22 6.39 5.69 8.83
N ASN A 23 7.08 4.56 8.71
CA ASN A 23 7.58 3.86 9.89
C ASN A 23 8.60 4.69 10.68
N ARG A 24 9.51 5.41 10.00
CA ARG A 24 10.50 6.30 10.64
C ARG A 24 9.83 7.48 11.35
N VAL A 25 8.82 8.10 10.73
CA VAL A 25 8.03 9.17 11.37
C VAL A 25 7.27 8.61 12.57
N ASN A 26 6.67 7.43 12.44
CA ASN A 26 5.91 6.79 13.53
C ASN A 26 6.77 6.49 14.76
N GLN A 27 8.02 6.08 14.56
CA GLN A 27 8.97 5.86 15.66
C GLN A 27 9.29 7.15 16.44
N LYS A 28 9.24 8.31 15.79
CA LYS A 28 9.63 9.61 16.39
C LYS A 28 8.47 10.47 16.85
N ALA A 29 7.36 10.45 16.11
CA ALA A 29 6.23 11.37 16.27
C ALA A 29 4.89 10.64 16.53
N GLY A 30 4.86 9.32 16.43
CA GLY A 30 3.66 8.51 16.67
C GLY A 30 2.74 8.33 15.46
N LEU A 31 1.72 7.48 15.65
CA LEU A 31 0.88 6.95 14.58
C LEU A 31 0.01 8.02 13.93
N TRP A 32 -0.66 8.84 14.74
CA TRP A 32 -1.56 9.88 14.25
C TRP A 32 -0.80 11.01 13.56
N ALA A 33 0.34 11.44 14.12
CA ALA A 33 1.20 12.43 13.46
C ALA A 33 1.69 11.93 12.09
N THR A 34 2.10 10.66 12.00
CA THR A 34 2.50 10.02 10.74
C THR A 34 1.35 10.04 9.72
N THR A 35 0.16 9.64 10.15
CA THR A 35 -1.01 9.53 9.29
C THR A 35 -1.47 10.89 8.78
N THR A 36 -1.53 11.88 9.67
CA THR A 36 -1.84 13.27 9.30
C THR A 36 -0.81 13.82 8.33
N LEU A 37 0.48 13.62 8.59
CA LEU A 37 1.56 14.16 7.77
C LEU A 37 1.55 13.56 6.36
N VAL A 38 1.46 12.24 6.22
CA VAL A 38 1.50 11.60 4.89
C VAL A 38 0.27 11.96 4.05
N LEU A 39 -0.92 12.02 4.66
CA LEU A 39 -2.15 12.39 3.94
C LEU A 39 -2.17 13.88 3.60
N ALA A 40 -1.71 14.76 4.50
CA ALA A 40 -1.63 16.20 4.22
C ALA A 40 -0.62 16.51 3.11
N LEU A 41 0.58 15.91 3.14
CA LEU A 41 1.57 16.10 2.07
C LEU A 41 1.09 15.49 0.74
N GLY A 42 0.43 14.32 0.78
CA GLY A 42 -0.19 13.71 -0.38
C GLY A 42 -1.26 14.61 -1.00
N PHE A 43 -2.14 15.18 -0.17
CA PHE A 43 -3.13 16.17 -0.61
C PHE A 43 -2.47 17.37 -1.27
N VAL A 44 -1.51 18.02 -0.59
CA VAL A 44 -0.83 19.21 -1.13
C VAL A 44 -0.14 18.92 -2.46
N ALA A 45 0.60 17.81 -2.57
CA ALA A 45 1.25 17.41 -3.81
C ALA A 45 0.23 17.15 -4.92
N SER A 46 -0.83 16.37 -4.65
CA SER A 46 -1.87 16.07 -5.64
C SER A 46 -2.63 17.31 -6.08
N PHE A 47 -2.91 18.25 -5.16
CA PHE A 47 -3.60 19.50 -5.46
C PHE A 47 -2.75 20.40 -6.35
N ILE A 48 -1.46 20.60 -6.02
CA ILE A 48 -0.54 21.41 -6.83
C ILE A 48 -0.41 20.82 -8.24
N LEU A 49 -0.16 19.51 -8.33
CA LEU A 49 -0.04 18.86 -9.64
C LEU A 49 -1.35 18.96 -10.43
N GLY A 50 -2.49 18.69 -9.80
CA GLY A 50 -3.81 18.78 -10.43
C GLY A 50 -4.10 20.18 -10.97
N VAL A 51 -3.80 21.25 -10.22
CA VAL A 51 -3.97 22.63 -10.70
C VAL A 51 -3.06 22.92 -11.90
N ILE A 52 -1.83 22.41 -11.90
CA ILE A 52 -0.87 22.63 -12.99
C ILE A 52 -1.28 21.86 -14.25
N THR A 53 -1.74 20.61 -14.11
CA THR A 53 -2.00 19.72 -15.25
C THR A 53 -3.43 19.79 -15.77
N GLU A 54 -4.41 20.03 -14.90
CA GLU A 54 -5.85 19.96 -15.20
C GLU A 54 -6.56 21.31 -15.04
N GLY A 55 -5.97 22.27 -14.33
CA GLY A 55 -6.54 23.62 -14.16
C GLY A 55 -7.91 23.61 -13.48
N THR A 56 -8.92 24.21 -14.12
CA THR A 56 -10.29 24.26 -13.58
C THR A 56 -10.99 22.90 -13.60
N ALA A 57 -10.54 21.96 -14.44
CA ALA A 57 -11.14 20.63 -14.53
C ALA A 57 -10.98 19.82 -13.23
N LEU A 58 -9.97 20.13 -12.42
CA LEU A 58 -9.77 19.56 -11.08
C LEU A 58 -11.02 19.72 -10.17
N PHE A 59 -11.81 20.77 -10.40
CA PHE A 59 -12.99 21.10 -9.60
C PHE A 59 -14.29 20.54 -10.19
N HIS A 60 -14.25 19.87 -11.34
CA HIS A 60 -15.42 19.24 -11.95
C HIS A 60 -15.75 17.92 -11.25
N LEU A 61 -16.42 17.99 -10.10
CA LEU A 61 -16.85 16.84 -9.29
C LEU A 61 -18.32 16.44 -9.55
N GLU A 62 -18.92 16.94 -10.64
CA GLU A 62 -20.31 16.68 -10.98
C GLU A 62 -20.55 15.19 -11.29
N ASN A 63 -21.75 14.69 -10.96
CA ASN A 63 -22.19 13.30 -11.20
C ASN A 63 -21.39 12.19 -10.47
N MET A 64 -20.52 12.51 -9.51
CA MET A 64 -19.88 11.50 -8.68
C MET A 64 -20.79 10.99 -7.55
N HIS A 65 -20.81 9.67 -7.34
CA HIS A 65 -21.51 9.07 -6.20
C HIS A 65 -20.88 9.53 -4.88
N THR A 66 -21.68 10.10 -3.98
CA THR A 66 -21.22 10.71 -2.71
C THR A 66 -20.40 9.75 -1.85
N GLY A 67 -20.66 8.44 -1.94
CA GLY A 67 -19.87 7.42 -1.23
C GLY A 67 -18.37 7.42 -1.58
N TYR A 68 -17.99 7.79 -2.81
CA TYR A 68 -16.59 7.79 -3.25
C TYR A 68 -15.76 8.93 -2.66
N TRP A 69 -16.42 9.97 -2.17
CA TRP A 69 -15.78 11.12 -1.53
C TRP A 69 -15.12 10.71 -0.19
N PHE A 70 -15.61 9.64 0.43
CA PHE A 70 -15.05 9.09 1.66
C PHE A 70 -13.84 8.18 1.45
N SER A 71 -13.33 8.04 0.22
CA SER A 71 -12.10 7.29 -0.06
C SER A 71 -10.88 7.82 0.71
N GLY A 72 -10.84 9.12 1.01
CA GLY A 72 -9.81 9.71 1.87
C GLY A 72 -9.80 9.14 3.29
N ILE A 73 -10.96 8.78 3.84
CA ILE A 73 -11.07 8.12 5.16
C ILE A 73 -10.51 6.69 5.09
N ILE A 74 -10.74 5.98 3.98
CA ILE A 74 -10.12 4.67 3.74
C ILE A 74 -8.59 4.81 3.75
N GLY A 75 -8.05 5.89 3.19
CA GLY A 75 -6.62 6.21 3.23
C GLY A 75 -6.04 6.30 4.65
N VAL A 76 -6.78 6.84 5.62
CA VAL A 76 -6.41 6.83 7.05
C VAL A 76 -6.25 5.39 7.55
N GLY A 77 -7.24 4.54 7.25
CA GLY A 77 -7.21 3.13 7.61
C GLY A 77 -6.02 2.38 7.00
N VAL A 78 -5.72 2.63 5.72
CA VAL A 78 -4.57 2.03 5.03
C VAL A 78 -3.26 2.38 5.72
N VAL A 79 -3.01 3.67 5.99
CA VAL A 79 -1.77 4.12 6.64
C VAL A 79 -1.67 3.57 8.07
N VAL A 80 -2.76 3.61 8.84
CA VAL A 80 -2.79 3.12 10.22
C VAL A 80 -2.50 1.62 10.29
N CYS A 81 -3.22 0.82 9.49
CA CYS A 81 -3.07 -0.64 9.46
C CYS A 81 -1.66 -1.01 9.00
N MET A 82 -1.16 -0.36 7.95
CA MET A 82 0.15 -0.69 7.39
C MET A 82 1.27 -0.30 8.35
N THR A 83 1.25 0.92 8.88
CA THR A 83 2.28 1.41 9.81
C THR A 83 2.31 0.58 11.10
N THR A 84 1.14 0.24 11.63
CA THR A 84 1.00 -0.62 12.81
C THR A 84 1.47 -2.05 12.51
N GLY A 85 1.05 -2.60 11.37
CA GLY A 85 1.48 -3.93 10.91
C GLY A 85 3.00 -4.01 10.76
N ILE A 86 3.65 -3.01 10.14
CA ILE A 86 5.11 -2.94 10.02
C ILE A 86 5.78 -2.88 11.39
N LYS A 87 5.22 -2.09 12.32
CA LYS A 87 5.76 -1.98 13.70
C LYS A 87 5.66 -3.32 14.45
N ALA A 88 4.58 -4.08 14.24
CA ALA A 88 4.33 -5.34 14.95
C ALA A 88 5.01 -6.56 14.33
N LEU A 89 5.07 -6.63 13.00
CA LEU A 89 5.49 -7.83 12.26
C LEU A 89 6.81 -7.62 11.48
N GLY A 90 7.30 -6.38 11.39
CA GLY A 90 8.36 -6.01 10.47
C GLY A 90 7.85 -5.73 9.06
N ALA A 91 8.63 -5.00 8.27
CA ALA A 91 8.22 -4.52 6.96
C ALA A 91 7.86 -5.65 5.99
N THR A 92 8.74 -6.65 5.86
CA THR A 92 8.56 -7.77 4.93
C THR A 92 7.25 -8.53 5.19
N TYR A 93 6.95 -8.84 6.45
CA TYR A 93 5.74 -9.59 6.82
C TYR A 93 4.47 -8.78 6.57
N ALA A 94 4.45 -7.52 7.03
CA ALA A 94 3.28 -6.67 6.87
C ALA A 94 2.94 -6.42 5.40
N VAL A 95 3.94 -6.14 4.56
CA VAL A 95 3.77 -5.97 3.11
C VAL A 95 3.27 -7.26 2.46
N SER A 96 3.88 -8.40 2.81
CA SER A 96 3.52 -9.71 2.25
C SER A 96 2.06 -10.08 2.52
N ILE A 97 1.60 -9.89 3.77
CA ILE A 97 0.22 -10.15 4.16
C ILE A 97 -0.72 -9.18 3.44
N SER A 98 -0.37 -7.89 3.39
CA SER A 98 -1.16 -6.87 2.71
C SER A 98 -1.35 -7.17 1.23
N LEU A 99 -0.28 -7.53 0.51
CA LEU A 99 -0.35 -7.91 -0.91
C LEU A 99 -1.19 -9.17 -1.12
N SER A 100 -1.05 -10.17 -0.24
CA SER A 100 -1.86 -11.40 -0.31
C SER A 100 -3.34 -11.08 -0.13
N ALA A 101 -3.69 -10.23 0.85
CA ALA A 101 -5.06 -9.79 1.06
C ALA A 101 -5.59 -9.01 -0.16
N GLN A 102 -4.80 -8.09 -0.71
CA GLN A 102 -5.19 -7.31 -1.90
C GLN A 102 -5.54 -8.22 -3.09
N LEU A 103 -4.75 -9.27 -3.36
CA LEU A 103 -5.04 -10.21 -4.45
C LEU A 103 -6.32 -11.03 -4.21
N ILE A 104 -6.54 -11.49 -2.97
CA ILE A 104 -7.76 -12.22 -2.61
C ILE A 104 -8.98 -11.31 -2.77
N PHE A 105 -8.93 -10.10 -2.23
CA PHE A 105 -10.04 -9.14 -2.32
C PHE A 105 -10.26 -8.65 -3.75
N ALA A 106 -9.21 -8.46 -4.56
CA ALA A 106 -9.36 -8.16 -5.98
C ALA A 106 -10.16 -9.25 -6.70
N LEU A 107 -9.78 -10.52 -6.51
CA LEU A 107 -10.51 -11.64 -7.13
C LEU A 107 -11.97 -11.70 -6.64
N LEU A 108 -12.22 -11.46 -5.36
CA LEU A 108 -13.58 -11.46 -4.79
C LEU A 108 -14.42 -10.30 -5.35
N PHE A 109 -13.91 -9.07 -5.31
CA PHE A 109 -14.64 -7.88 -5.73
C PHE A 109 -14.91 -7.89 -7.24
N ASP A 110 -13.93 -8.29 -8.05
CA ASP A 110 -14.09 -8.42 -9.51
C ASP A 110 -15.13 -9.49 -9.86
N SER A 111 -15.13 -10.61 -9.14
CA SER A 111 -16.04 -11.74 -9.42
C SER A 111 -17.50 -11.45 -9.07
N ILE A 112 -17.75 -10.64 -8.05
CA ILE A 112 -19.11 -10.29 -7.61
C ILE A 112 -19.59 -8.95 -8.18
N GLY A 113 -18.71 -8.17 -8.81
CA GLY A 113 -19.02 -6.82 -9.33
C GLY A 113 -19.29 -5.82 -8.19
N LEU A 114 -18.60 -5.97 -7.06
CA LEU A 114 -18.79 -5.07 -5.91
C LEU A 114 -18.31 -3.65 -6.26
N LEU A 115 -18.87 -2.62 -5.61
CA LEU A 115 -18.43 -1.22 -5.76
C LEU A 115 -18.57 -0.67 -7.20
N GLY A 116 -19.48 -1.23 -8.01
CA GLY A 116 -19.72 -0.79 -9.38
C GLY A 116 -18.67 -1.28 -10.38
N LEU A 117 -17.84 -2.27 -10.00
CA LEU A 117 -16.90 -2.91 -10.90
C LEU A 117 -17.63 -3.71 -11.98
N GLU A 118 -17.08 -3.70 -13.20
CA GLU A 118 -17.54 -4.60 -14.25
C GLU A 118 -17.29 -6.05 -13.81
N LYS A 119 -18.36 -6.84 -13.75
CA LYS A 119 -18.28 -8.20 -13.22
C LYS A 119 -17.43 -9.07 -14.13
N VAL A 120 -16.27 -9.47 -13.65
CA VAL A 120 -15.38 -10.40 -14.36
C VAL A 120 -15.75 -11.83 -13.96
N PRO A 121 -16.09 -12.72 -14.90
CA PRO A 121 -16.40 -14.10 -14.56
C PRO A 121 -15.23 -14.76 -13.83
N PHE A 122 -15.50 -15.35 -12.66
CA PHE A 122 -14.49 -16.05 -11.89
C PHE A 122 -13.84 -17.15 -12.74
N SER A 123 -12.52 -17.08 -12.90
CA SER A 123 -11.75 -18.09 -13.61
C SER A 123 -10.91 -18.92 -12.64
N PRO A 124 -11.00 -20.27 -12.67
CA PRO A 124 -10.10 -21.12 -11.89
C PRO A 124 -8.61 -20.82 -12.13
N LYS A 125 -8.26 -20.31 -13.33
CA LYS A 125 -6.89 -19.88 -13.65
C LYS A 125 -6.44 -18.67 -12.83
N GLN A 126 -7.34 -17.72 -12.56
CA GLN A 126 -7.03 -16.56 -11.71
C GLN A 126 -6.78 -17.00 -10.27
N LEU A 127 -7.60 -17.94 -9.75
CA LEU A 127 -7.39 -18.50 -8.42
C LEU A 127 -6.03 -19.20 -8.31
N ILE A 128 -5.66 -20.02 -9.30
CA ILE A 128 -4.34 -20.67 -9.34
C ILE A 128 -3.23 -19.62 -9.36
N GLY A 129 -3.35 -18.57 -10.17
CA GLY A 129 -2.40 -17.46 -10.20
C GLY A 129 -2.22 -16.78 -8.84
N VAL A 130 -3.31 -16.48 -8.14
CA VAL A 130 -3.27 -15.90 -6.78
C VAL A 130 -2.58 -16.86 -5.81
N VAL A 131 -2.92 -18.15 -5.84
CA VAL A 131 -2.28 -19.17 -4.99
C VAL A 131 -0.77 -19.26 -5.25
N VAL A 132 -0.34 -19.22 -6.52
CA VAL A 132 1.07 -19.24 -6.90
C VAL A 132 1.80 -17.99 -6.38
N ILE A 133 1.21 -16.79 -6.51
CA ILE A 133 1.83 -15.55 -6.02
C ILE A 133 1.94 -15.58 -4.49
N ILE A 134 0.88 -15.95 -3.78
CA ILE A 134 0.89 -16.07 -2.32
C ILE A 134 1.91 -17.13 -1.89
N GLY A 135 1.96 -18.29 -2.56
CA GLY A 135 2.96 -19.32 -2.32
C GLY A 135 4.38 -18.80 -2.50
N GLY A 136 4.65 -18.06 -3.57
CA GLY A 136 5.94 -17.41 -3.82
C GLY A 136 6.33 -16.42 -2.72
N ILE A 137 5.38 -15.61 -2.24
CA ILE A 137 5.58 -14.69 -1.11
C ILE A 137 5.95 -15.46 0.16
N LEU A 138 5.26 -16.57 0.45
CA LEU A 138 5.55 -17.40 1.62
C LEU A 138 6.94 -18.05 1.54
N VAL A 139 7.34 -18.57 0.37
CA VAL A 139 8.67 -19.15 0.13
C VAL A 139 9.76 -18.10 0.27
N PHE A 140 9.61 -16.94 -0.37
CA PHE A 140 10.54 -15.81 -0.26
C PHE A 140 10.80 -15.45 1.21
N LYS A 141 9.73 -15.41 2.00
CA LYS A 141 9.79 -15.15 3.44
C LYS A 141 10.48 -16.28 4.22
N MET A 142 10.28 -17.54 3.87
CA MET A 142 10.96 -18.67 4.54
C MET A 142 12.48 -18.71 4.27
N GLY A 143 12.92 -18.23 3.10
CA GLY A 143 14.34 -18.14 2.76
C GLY A 143 15.12 -17.04 3.51
N GLY A 144 14.42 -16.02 4.02
CA GLY A 144 15.02 -14.92 4.78
C GLY A 144 15.07 -15.20 6.29
N LYS A 145 16.01 -16.03 6.76
CA LYS A 145 16.36 -16.05 8.19
C LYS A 145 16.88 -14.66 8.57
N GLN A 146 16.21 -14.00 9.53
CA GLN A 146 16.69 -12.76 10.14
C GLN A 146 18.07 -13.01 10.75
N GLU A 147 19.11 -12.47 10.12
CA GLU A 147 20.37 -12.23 10.79
C GLU A 147 20.09 -11.15 11.85
N GLN A 148 19.83 -11.59 13.08
CA GLN A 148 19.75 -10.71 14.23
C GLN A 148 21.09 -9.98 14.33
N ALA A 149 21.10 -8.71 13.91
CA ALA A 149 22.25 -7.84 14.08
C ALA A 149 22.61 -7.83 15.57
N GLN A 150 23.74 -8.46 15.90
CA GLN A 150 24.33 -8.45 17.23
C GLN A 150 24.49 -6.99 17.69
N PRO A 151 24.08 -6.62 18.91
CA PRO A 151 24.28 -5.28 19.40
C PRO A 151 25.77 -5.01 19.51
N ILE A 152 26.24 -4.00 18.77
CA ILE A 152 27.58 -3.41 18.88
C ILE A 152 27.73 -2.86 20.31
N LYS A 153 28.07 -3.72 21.28
CA LYS A 153 28.37 -3.34 22.67
C LYS A 153 29.76 -3.77 23.14
N GLU A 154 30.55 -4.46 22.31
CA GLU A 154 31.90 -4.91 22.69
C GLU A 154 33.06 -4.14 22.06
N LEU A 155 32.83 -3.25 21.08
CA LEU A 155 33.92 -2.48 20.45
C LEU A 155 34.30 -1.18 21.16
N ALA A 156 33.65 -0.82 22.27
CA ALA A 156 33.99 0.36 23.08
C ALA A 156 34.83 0.04 24.33
N ARG A 157 35.41 -1.17 24.42
CA ARG A 157 36.14 -1.62 25.62
C ARG A 157 37.55 -2.14 25.37
N LYS A 158 38.22 -1.67 24.31
CA LYS A 158 39.66 -1.84 24.13
C LYS A 158 40.34 -0.51 23.89
#